data_AF-A0A9X1M1A9-F1
#
_entry.id   AF-A0A9X1M1A9-F1
#
_cell.length_a   1.000
_cell.length_b   1.000
_cell.length_c   1.000
_cell.angle_alpha   90.00
_cell.angle_beta   90.00
_cell.angle_gamma   90.00
#
_symmetry.space_group_name_H-M   'P 1'
#
loop_
_entity.id
_entity.type
_entity.pdbx_description
1 polymer ?
#
loop_
_entity_poly.entity_id
_entity_poly.type
_entity_poly.pdbx_seq_one_letter_code
_entity_poly.pdbx_strand_id
1 'polypeptide(L)'
;MRTEAPVVLTLSAVLVRDPEGRILLVRKRGTSKFMQPGGKLEPGESYSAAAVREMREELGLQISETDLEVLGDWYGPAANEENTFIDAGLFAYTLPVFSGDSANEPAAAAEIEELLWMDPAQALDRDDISPLLRDHILPQMLAGT
;
A
#
# COMPACT_ATOMS: atom_id res chain seq x y z
N MET A 1 -16.46 1.28 -33.01
CA MET A 1 -15.20 1.13 -32.24
C MET A 1 -15.50 0.15 -31.12
N ARG A 2 -14.83 -1.02 -31.08
CA ARG A 2 -15.03 -1.98 -29.98
C ARG A 2 -14.14 -1.50 -28.83
N THR A 3 -14.73 -1.15 -27.70
CA THR A 3 -13.99 -0.86 -26.47
C THR A 3 -13.40 -2.18 -25.97
N GLU A 4 -12.09 -2.22 -25.74
CA GLU A 4 -11.43 -3.39 -25.16
C GLU A 4 -11.92 -3.63 -23.73
N ALA A 5 -12.05 -4.90 -23.35
CA ALA A 5 -12.43 -5.26 -21.99
C ALA A 5 -11.38 -4.74 -20.98
N PRO A 6 -11.81 -4.28 -19.80
CA PRO A 6 -10.88 -3.77 -18.79
C PRO A 6 -9.94 -4.86 -18.30
N VAL A 7 -8.70 -4.49 -18.01
CA VAL A 7 -7.72 -5.35 -17.34
C VAL A 7 -8.00 -5.32 -15.84
N VAL A 8 -7.94 -6.47 -15.17
CA VAL A 8 -8.02 -6.55 -13.71
C VAL A 8 -6.70 -7.09 -13.17
N LEU A 9 -6.07 -6.34 -12.29
CA LEU A 9 -4.85 -6.70 -11.60
C LEU A 9 -5.19 -7.20 -10.20
N THR A 10 -4.81 -8.42 -9.87
CA THR A 10 -4.95 -8.95 -8.50
C THR A 10 -3.68 -8.67 -7.70
N LEU A 11 -3.79 -7.95 -6.59
CA LEU A 11 -2.65 -7.47 -5.82
C LEU A 11 -2.91 -7.45 -4.31
N SER A 12 -1.84 -7.32 -3.53
CA SER A 12 -1.91 -7.03 -2.10
C SER A 12 -1.44 -5.61 -1.82
N ALA A 13 -2.07 -4.93 -0.86
CA ALA A 13 -1.70 -3.59 -0.42
C ALA A 13 -1.66 -3.51 1.11
N VAL A 14 -0.61 -2.89 1.65
CA VAL A 14 -0.35 -2.84 3.09
C VAL A 14 -0.38 -1.40 3.59
N LEU A 15 -1.30 -1.09 4.50
CA LEU A 15 -1.32 0.14 5.27
C LEU A 15 -0.29 0.04 6.40
N VAL A 16 0.88 0.63 6.18
CA VAL A 16 1.93 0.69 7.20
C VAL A 16 1.74 1.94 8.06
N ARG A 17 1.71 1.75 9.37
CA ARG A 17 1.55 2.82 10.38
C ARG A 17 2.76 2.88 11.30
N ASP A 18 3.12 4.08 11.72
CA ASP A 18 4.04 4.25 12.85
C ASP A 18 3.26 4.39 14.18
N PRO A 19 3.95 4.31 15.34
CA PRO A 19 3.33 4.50 16.65
C PRO A 19 2.68 5.89 16.85
N GLU A 20 3.10 6.89 16.07
CA GLU A 20 2.54 8.23 16.07
C GLU A 20 1.25 8.35 15.24
N GLY A 21 0.83 7.27 14.56
CA GLY A 21 -0.39 7.22 13.76
C GLY A 21 -0.24 7.77 12.34
N ARG A 22 0.97 8.11 11.91
CA ARG A 22 1.25 8.46 10.52
C ARG A 22 1.24 7.20 9.67
N ILE A 23 0.93 7.37 8.38
CA ILE A 23 0.94 6.30 7.39
C ILE A 23 2.14 6.46 6.45
N LEU A 24 2.73 5.34 6.05
CA LEU A 24 3.75 5.32 5.01
C LEU A 24 3.09 5.23 3.64
N LEU A 25 3.39 6.19 2.78
CA LEU A 25 3.08 6.15 1.37
C LEU A 25 4.36 5.90 0.56
N VAL A 26 4.22 5.19 -0.55
CA VAL A 26 5.29 4.94 -1.50
C VAL A 26 4.92 5.49 -2.88
N ARG A 27 5.91 5.91 -3.66
CA ARG A 27 5.74 6.25 -5.08
C ARG A 27 6.71 5.43 -5.91
N LYS A 28 6.19 4.76 -6.94
CA LYS A 28 6.98 3.91 -7.84
C LYS A 28 7.70 4.76 -8.88
N ARG A 29 8.90 4.34 -9.28
CA ARG A 29 9.69 4.97 -10.36
C ARG A 29 8.86 5.07 -11.64
N GLY A 30 8.85 6.25 -12.25
CA GLY A 30 8.08 6.49 -13.49
C GLY A 30 6.58 6.65 -13.29
N THR A 31 6.10 6.72 -12.04
CA THR A 31 4.70 7.01 -11.70
C THR A 31 4.58 8.32 -10.94
N SER A 32 3.38 8.90 -10.96
CA SER A 32 3.10 10.19 -10.31
C SER A 32 2.24 10.09 -9.06
N LYS A 33 1.78 8.89 -8.68
CA LYS A 33 0.85 8.69 -7.55
C LYS A 33 1.54 8.03 -6.37
N PHE A 34 1.24 8.52 -5.17
CA PHE A 34 1.53 7.86 -3.91
C PHE A 34 0.46 6.83 -3.58
N MET A 35 0.88 5.71 -3.02
CA MET A 35 0.02 4.57 -2.70
C MET A 35 0.56 3.81 -1.50
N GLN A 36 -0.18 2.79 -1.06
CA GLN A 36 0.31 1.78 -0.14
C GLN A 36 1.46 0.99 -0.79
N PRO A 37 2.46 0.54 -0.01
CA PRO A 37 3.35 -0.54 -0.45
C PRO A 37 2.54 -1.81 -0.78
N GLY A 38 3.07 -2.59 -1.70
CA GLY A 38 2.41 -3.79 -2.19
C GLY A 38 2.57 -4.01 -3.70
N GLY A 39 2.04 -5.13 -4.16
CA GLY A 39 2.28 -5.60 -5.51
C GLY A 39 1.41 -6.77 -5.92
N LYS A 40 1.55 -7.14 -7.19
CA LYS A 40 0.76 -8.20 -7.83
C LYS A 40 1.04 -9.54 -7.17
N LEU A 41 0.03 -10.40 -7.12
CA LEU A 41 0.21 -11.78 -6.67
C LEU A 41 1.07 -12.56 -7.65
N GLU A 42 1.98 -13.37 -7.11
CA GLU A 42 2.64 -14.43 -7.85
C GLU A 42 1.73 -15.66 -8.02
N PRO A 43 1.98 -16.56 -9.00
CA PRO A 43 1.17 -17.75 -9.20
C PRO A 43 1.09 -18.64 -7.95
N GLY A 44 -0.13 -18.81 -7.42
CA GLY A 44 -0.39 -19.62 -6.23
C GLY A 44 -0.15 -18.91 -4.90
N GLU A 45 0.21 -17.63 -4.93
CA GLU A 45 0.43 -16.80 -3.74
C GLU A 45 -0.90 -16.35 -3.12
N SER A 46 -0.98 -16.32 -1.79
CA SER A 46 -2.10 -15.67 -1.09
C SER A 46 -1.86 -14.15 -1.00
N TYR A 47 -2.92 -13.38 -0.76
CA TYR A 47 -2.79 -11.94 -0.53
C TYR A 47 -1.85 -11.60 0.65
N SER A 48 -1.89 -12.39 1.73
CA SER A 48 -1.03 -12.20 2.91
C SER A 48 0.42 -12.57 2.62
N ALA A 49 0.68 -13.64 1.86
CA ALA A 49 2.03 -14.00 1.45
C ALA A 49 2.64 -12.92 0.53
N ALA A 50 1.84 -12.40 -0.41
CA ALA A 50 2.23 -11.27 -1.26
C ALA A 50 2.57 -10.02 -0.42
N ALA A 51 1.74 -9.68 0.58
CA ALA A 51 2.03 -8.58 1.49
C ALA A 51 3.39 -8.75 2.18
N VAL A 52 3.67 -9.92 2.75
CA VAL A 52 4.95 -10.19 3.43
C VAL A 52 6.14 -10.08 2.47
N ARG A 53 6.02 -10.62 1.25
CA ARG A 53 7.07 -10.55 0.23
C ARG A 53 7.35 -9.11 -0.18
N GLU A 54 6.31 -8.34 -0.51
CA GLU A 54 6.44 -6.95 -0.95
C GLU A 54 6.99 -6.05 0.15
N MET A 55 6.56 -6.24 1.41
CA MET A 55 7.10 -5.52 2.56
C MET A 55 8.61 -5.76 2.73
N ARG A 56 9.10 -6.96 2.42
CA ARG A 56 10.53 -7.26 2.40
C ARG A 56 11.24 -6.63 1.20
N GLU A 57 10.63 -6.69 0.01
CA GLU A 57 11.27 -6.28 -1.26
C GLU A 57 11.29 -4.77 -1.47
N GLU A 58 10.20 -4.09 -1.17
CA GLU A 58 10.03 -2.65 -1.39
C GLU A 58 10.55 -1.81 -0.23
N LEU A 59 10.52 -2.36 1.00
CA LEU A 59 10.79 -1.60 2.23
C LEU A 59 11.88 -2.20 3.13
N GLY A 60 12.33 -3.43 2.87
CA GLY A 60 13.30 -4.13 3.73
C GLY A 60 12.73 -4.65 5.05
N LEU A 61 11.41 -4.61 5.24
CA LEU A 61 10.76 -5.01 6.50
C LEU A 61 10.63 -6.54 6.58
N GLN A 62 11.15 -7.11 7.66
CA GLN A 62 11.01 -8.54 7.95
C GLN A 62 9.82 -8.77 8.87
N ILE A 63 8.69 -9.13 8.26
CA ILE A 63 7.44 -9.43 8.96
C ILE A 63 6.95 -10.84 8.59
N SER A 64 5.96 -11.32 9.32
CA SER A 64 5.24 -12.57 9.07
C SER A 64 3.77 -12.31 8.82
N GLU A 65 3.05 -13.30 8.27
CA GLU A 65 1.61 -13.18 8.04
C GLU A 65 0.82 -12.96 9.33
N THR A 66 1.33 -13.43 10.48
CA THR A 66 0.69 -13.22 11.79
C THR A 66 0.86 -11.79 12.34
N ASP A 67 1.75 -10.99 11.75
CA ASP A 67 1.93 -9.58 12.10
C ASP A 67 0.94 -8.67 11.35
N LEU A 68 0.22 -9.22 10.36
CA LEU A 68 -0.73 -8.47 9.53
C LEU A 68 -2.13 -8.47 10.15
N GLU A 69 -2.72 -7.28 10.23
CA GLU A 69 -4.15 -7.11 10.47
C GLU A 69 -4.89 -7.14 9.13
N VAL A 70 -5.97 -7.92 9.03
CA VAL A 70 -6.81 -7.95 7.82
C VAL A 70 -7.75 -6.76 7.82
N LEU A 71 -7.67 -5.90 6.81
CA LEU A 71 -8.57 -4.76 6.63
C LEU A 71 -9.74 -5.05 5.66
N GLY A 72 -9.63 -6.10 4.85
CA GLY A 72 -10.66 -6.52 3.91
C GLY A 72 -10.16 -6.55 2.47
N ASP A 73 -11.04 -6.25 1.54
CA ASP A 73 -10.78 -6.23 0.10
C ASP A 73 -11.31 -4.97 -0.56
N TRP A 74 -10.74 -4.62 -1.73
CA TRP A 74 -11.21 -3.52 -2.54
C TRP A 74 -11.12 -3.81 -4.03
N TYR A 75 -12.20 -3.48 -4.74
CA TYR A 75 -12.24 -3.47 -6.19
C TYR A 75 -12.48 -2.06 -6.71
N GLY A 76 -11.60 -1.56 -7.59
CA GLY A 76 -11.75 -0.23 -8.17
C GLY A 76 -10.64 0.15 -9.15
N PRO A 77 -10.61 1.41 -9.63
CA PRO A 77 -9.68 1.83 -10.67
C PRO A 77 -8.21 1.80 -10.19
N ALA A 78 -7.31 1.36 -11.07
CA ALA A 78 -5.87 1.44 -10.85
C ALA A 78 -5.38 2.91 -10.89
N ALA A 79 -4.29 3.21 -10.19
CA ALA A 79 -3.79 4.58 -10.06
C ALA A 79 -3.06 5.11 -11.31
N ASN A 80 -2.40 4.21 -12.06
CA ASN A 80 -1.41 4.60 -13.07
C ASN A 80 -1.72 4.07 -14.49
N GLU A 81 -2.77 3.25 -14.66
CA GLU A 81 -3.08 2.57 -15.91
C GLU A 81 -4.54 2.83 -16.31
N GLU A 82 -4.76 3.37 -17.52
CA GLU A 82 -6.12 3.55 -18.06
C GLU A 82 -6.79 2.20 -18.33
N ASN A 83 -8.13 2.15 -18.25
CA ASN A 83 -8.93 0.94 -18.48
C ASN A 83 -8.48 -0.28 -17.63
N THR A 84 -7.89 -0.02 -16.47
CA THR A 84 -7.36 -1.04 -15.56
C THR A 84 -7.98 -0.89 -14.17
N PHE A 85 -8.41 -2.00 -13.60
CA PHE A 85 -8.94 -2.12 -12.25
C PHE A 85 -8.01 -2.97 -11.40
N ILE A 86 -8.09 -2.82 -10.09
CA ILE A 86 -7.41 -3.68 -9.14
C ILE A 86 -8.44 -4.45 -8.31
N ASP A 87 -8.13 -5.71 -8.03
CA ASP A 87 -8.76 -6.55 -7.01
C ASP A 87 -7.71 -6.73 -5.90
N ALA A 88 -7.88 -6.01 -4.80
CA ALA A 88 -6.86 -5.82 -3.79
C ALA A 88 -7.23 -6.47 -2.46
N GLY A 89 -6.36 -7.34 -1.95
CA GLY A 89 -6.39 -7.73 -0.53
C GLY A 89 -5.69 -6.68 0.32
N LEU A 90 -6.35 -6.20 1.38
CA LEU A 90 -5.88 -5.09 2.20
C LEU A 90 -5.47 -5.56 3.60
N PHE A 91 -4.27 -5.14 4.00
CA PHE A 91 -3.72 -5.42 5.33
C PHE A 91 -3.23 -4.15 6.01
N ALA A 92 -3.12 -4.17 7.33
CA ALA A 92 -2.38 -3.19 8.10
C ALA A 92 -1.20 -3.83 8.82
N TYR A 93 -0.14 -3.04 8.97
CA TYR A 93 1.01 -3.37 9.80
C TYR A 93 1.42 -2.12 10.59
N THR A 94 1.55 -2.26 11.91
CA THR A 94 2.01 -1.17 12.78
C THR A 94 3.46 -1.42 13.16
N LEU A 95 4.34 -0.47 12.85
CA LEU A 95 5.74 -0.55 13.23
C LEU A 95 5.87 -0.57 14.76
N PRO A 96 6.76 -1.42 15.31
CA PRO A 96 7.06 -1.38 16.74
C PRO A 96 7.77 -0.07 17.10
N VAL A 97 7.65 0.35 18.37
CA VAL A 97 8.40 1.50 18.89
C VAL A 97 9.89 1.16 18.93
N PHE A 98 10.72 1.86 18.16
CA PHE A 98 12.16 1.70 18.17
C PHE A 98 12.83 2.63 19.18
N SER A 99 13.80 2.10 19.94
CA SER A 99 14.64 2.86 20.86
C SER A 99 16.09 2.89 20.35
N GLY A 100 16.33 3.59 19.24
CA GLY A 100 17.68 3.72 18.63
C GLY A 100 17.85 2.99 17.28
N ASP A 101 19.08 3.06 16.74
CA ASP A 101 19.46 2.93 15.32
C ASP A 101 18.78 1.83 14.46
N SER A 102 17.92 2.31 13.56
CA SER A 102 17.75 2.08 12.10
C SER A 102 17.65 0.68 11.47
N ALA A 103 17.85 -0.44 12.18
CA ALA A 103 17.85 -1.75 11.50
C ALA A 103 16.48 -2.19 10.94
N ASN A 104 15.39 -1.55 11.38
CA ASN A 104 14.01 -1.86 11.00
C ASN A 104 13.24 -0.63 10.49
N GLU A 105 13.95 0.43 10.09
CA GLU A 105 13.32 1.59 9.45
C GLU A 105 13.05 1.27 7.97
N PRO A 106 11.84 1.50 7.45
CA PRO A 106 11.53 1.27 6.04
C PRO A 106 12.44 2.09 5.13
N ALA A 107 13.02 1.45 4.12
CA ALA A 107 13.87 2.10 3.13
C ALA A 107 13.40 1.77 1.71
N ALA A 108 13.38 2.77 0.82
CA ALA A 108 13.00 2.56 -0.57
C ALA A 108 13.93 1.54 -1.24
N ALA A 109 13.33 0.50 -1.80
CA ALA A 109 14.01 -0.53 -2.57
C ALA A 109 13.19 -0.94 -3.80
N ALA A 110 13.76 -1.85 -4.61
CA ALA A 110 13.15 -2.33 -5.85
C ALA A 110 12.69 -1.18 -6.78
N GLU A 111 11.39 -1.06 -7.01
CA GLU A 111 10.79 -0.05 -7.87
C GLU A 111 10.33 1.22 -7.15
N ILE A 112 10.44 1.28 -5.82
CA ILE A 112 10.08 2.47 -5.04
C ILE A 112 11.14 3.56 -5.25
N GLU A 113 10.67 4.75 -5.61
CA GLU A 113 11.48 5.96 -5.77
C GLU A 113 11.47 6.84 -4.52
N GLU A 114 10.33 6.89 -3.83
CA GLU A 114 10.10 7.82 -2.74
C GLU A 114 9.24 7.20 -1.65
N LEU A 115 9.64 7.43 -0.40
CA LEU A 115 8.87 7.13 0.81
C LEU A 115 8.39 8.43 1.43
N LEU A 116 7.15 8.44 1.90
CA LEU A 116 6.55 9.61 2.55
C LEU A 116 5.71 9.19 3.75
N TRP A 117 6.16 9.56 4.95
CA TRP A 117 5.36 9.49 6.17
C TRP A 117 4.43 10.68 6.26
N MET A 118 3.15 10.43 6.52
CA MET A 118 2.15 11.50 6.51
C MET A 118 0.99 11.23 7.45
N ASP A 119 0.45 12.31 8.01
CA ASP A 119 -0.80 12.25 8.75
C ASP A 119 -1.96 11.87 7.79
N PRO A 120 -2.86 10.94 8.18
CA PRO A 120 -3.95 10.50 7.31
C PRO A 120 -4.88 11.64 6.85
N ALA A 121 -5.16 12.64 7.70
CA ALA A 121 -6.00 13.76 7.31
C ALA A 121 -5.29 14.66 6.29
N GLN A 122 -3.98 14.90 6.47
CA GLN A 122 -3.17 15.64 5.50
C GLN A 122 -3.02 14.90 4.17
N ALA A 123 -2.97 13.56 4.18
CA ALA A 123 -2.90 12.77 2.97
C ALA A 123 -4.15 12.94 2.09
N LEU A 124 -5.32 13.19 2.68
CA LEU A 124 -6.58 13.36 1.95
C LEU A 124 -6.59 14.64 1.07
N ASP A 125 -5.88 15.67 1.50
CA ASP A 125 -5.76 16.96 0.80
C ASP A 125 -4.85 16.89 -0.43
N ARG A 126 -4.14 15.79 -0.65
CA ARG A 126 -3.25 15.62 -1.80
C ARG A 126 -4.03 15.28 -3.04
N ASP A 127 -3.54 15.70 -4.21
CA ASP A 127 -4.10 15.34 -5.53
C ASP A 127 -3.37 14.16 -6.19
N ASP A 128 -2.21 13.79 -5.66
CA ASP A 128 -1.29 12.79 -6.22
C ASP A 128 -1.30 11.48 -5.43
N ILE A 129 -2.45 11.08 -4.87
CA ILE A 129 -2.64 9.78 -4.22
C ILE A 129 -3.51 8.82 -5.06
N SER A 130 -3.35 7.52 -4.85
CA SER A 130 -4.11 6.48 -5.52
C SER A 130 -5.61 6.52 -5.17
N PRO A 131 -6.50 6.06 -6.06
CA PRO A 131 -7.93 5.93 -5.75
C PRO A 131 -8.20 5.02 -4.55
N LEU A 132 -7.49 3.89 -4.44
CA LEU A 132 -7.58 3.00 -3.28
C LEU A 132 -7.31 3.75 -1.96
N LEU A 133 -6.25 4.56 -1.93
CA LEU A 133 -5.93 5.36 -0.74
C LEU A 133 -7.00 6.41 -0.46
N ARG A 134 -7.38 7.21 -1.47
CA ARG A 134 -8.31 8.33 -1.32
C ARG A 134 -9.73 7.89 -0.98
N ASP A 135 -10.25 6.93 -1.73
CA ASP A 135 -11.68 6.66 -1.79
C ASP A 135 -12.09 5.54 -0.82
N HIS A 136 -11.12 4.76 -0.32
CA HIS A 136 -11.40 3.60 0.53
C HIS A 136 -10.63 3.61 1.85
N ILE A 137 -9.29 3.73 1.83
CA ILE A 137 -8.49 3.59 3.05
C ILE A 137 -8.60 4.82 3.97
N LEU A 138 -8.37 6.03 3.46
CA LEU A 138 -8.43 7.25 4.28
C LEU A 138 -9.82 7.49 4.90
N PRO A 139 -10.95 7.33 4.17
CA PRO A 139 -12.27 7.51 4.76
C PRO A 139 -12.55 6.55 5.92
N GLN A 140 -12.11 5.30 5.84
CA GLN A 140 -12.28 4.33 6.91
C GLN A 140 -11.42 4.66 8.14
N MET A 141 -10.18 5.10 7.92
CA MET A 141 -9.31 5.52 9.02
C MET A 141 -9.90 6.72 9.77
N LEU A 142 -10.40 7.71 9.04
CA LEU A 142 -10.91 8.96 9.61
C LEU A 142 -12.33 8.83 10.20
N ALA A 143 -13.10 7.82 9.78
CA ALA A 143 -14.41 7.53 10.38
C ALA A 143 -14.31 6.82 11.73
N GLY A 144 -13.17 6.21 12.04
CA GLY A 144 -12.91 5.47 13.28
C GLY A 144 -12.23 6.27 14.39
N THR A 145 -12.06 7.59 14.23
CA THR A 145 -11.46 8.51 15.21
C THR A 145 -12.52 9.33 15.93
#